data_AF-A0A820UU39-F1
#
_entry.id   AF-A0A820UU39-F1
#
_cell.length_a   1.000
_cell.length_b   1.000
_cell.length_c   1.000
_cell.angle_alpha   90.00
_cell.angle_beta   90.00
_cell.angle_gamma   90.00
#
_symmetry.space_group_name_H-M   'P 1'
#
loop_
_entity.id
_entity.type
_entity.pdbx_description
1 polymer ?
#
loop_
_entity_poly.entity_id
_entity_poly.type
_entity_poly.pdbx_seq_one_letter_code
_entity_poly.pdbx_strand_id
1 'polypeptide(L)'
;MNSHPSFKDRYHIGKSMKNFLMGYFTEYETPKLVSIHSAKYAGLLRIIQIIILIYSTIYLLIYEKGYQKQSTTITSSVTLKVKGIGYVLTSENQTMIIDGADYIIPPSENNAIFIKTNF
;
A
#
# COMPACT_ATOMS: atom_id res chain seq x y z
N MET A 1 -57.08 23.98 28.49
CA MET A 1 -57.77 22.67 28.61
C MET A 1 -57.04 21.72 27.68
N ASN A 2 -55.93 21.17 28.15
CA ASN A 2 -54.99 20.43 27.30
C ASN A 2 -55.49 18.99 27.18
N SER A 3 -56.12 18.67 26.06
CA SER A 3 -56.54 17.33 25.70
C SER A 3 -55.32 16.43 25.53
N HIS A 4 -54.92 15.73 26.60
CA HIS A 4 -53.90 14.69 26.51
C HIS A 4 -54.35 13.64 25.49
N PRO A 5 -53.56 13.38 24.43
CA PRO A 5 -53.95 12.41 23.40
C PRO A 5 -54.03 11.01 24.02
N SER A 6 -55.15 10.34 23.77
CA SER A 6 -55.50 9.04 24.33
C SER A 6 -54.46 7.98 23.97
N PHE A 7 -54.20 7.05 24.89
CA PHE A 7 -53.18 6.00 24.74
C PHE A 7 -53.37 5.16 23.46
N LYS A 8 -54.63 4.98 23.03
CA LYS A 8 -54.99 4.26 21.80
C LYS A 8 -54.49 4.99 20.55
N ASP A 9 -54.58 6.32 20.51
CA ASP A 9 -54.17 7.13 19.36
C ASP A 9 -52.64 7.08 19.17
N ARG A 10 -51.87 7.06 20.26
CA ARG A 10 -50.41 6.92 20.22
C ARG A 10 -49.95 5.56 19.68
N TYR A 11 -50.69 4.49 19.97
CA TYR A 11 -50.39 3.15 19.46
C TYR A 11 -50.57 3.06 17.93
N HIS A 12 -51.62 3.68 17.39
CA HIS A 12 -51.86 3.72 15.94
C HIS A 12 -50.81 4.58 15.21
N ILE A 13 -50.42 5.73 15.77
CA ILE A 13 -49.32 6.56 15.22
C ILE A 13 -48.00 5.79 15.20
N GLY A 14 -47.64 5.11 16.31
CA GLY A 14 -46.38 4.35 16.39
C GLY A 14 -46.34 3.19 15.40
N LYS A 15 -47.47 2.51 15.16
CA LYS A 15 -47.58 1.43 14.18
C LYS A 15 -47.49 1.94 12.73
N SER A 16 -48.14 3.06 12.42
CA SER A 16 -48.08 3.67 11.09
C SER A 16 -46.67 4.18 10.77
N MET A 17 -46.01 4.83 11.74
CA MET A 17 -44.64 5.32 11.58
C MET A 17 -43.62 4.17 11.48
N LYS A 18 -43.80 3.10 12.25
CA LYS A 18 -42.99 1.87 12.10
C LYS A 18 -43.16 1.24 10.72
N ASN A 19 -44.40 1.14 10.21
CA ASN A 19 -44.65 0.57 8.89
C ASN A 19 -44.09 1.46 7.76
N PHE A 20 -44.12 2.78 7.92
CA PHE A 20 -43.53 3.73 6.97
C PHE A 20 -42.00 3.65 6.97
N LEU A 21 -41.38 3.62 8.15
CA LEU A 21 -39.94 3.43 8.29
C LEU A 21 -39.52 2.05 7.73
N MET A 22 -40.28 1.00 8.04
CA MET A 22 -40.02 -0.34 7.50
C MET A 22 -40.14 -0.33 5.98
N GLY A 23 -41.19 0.26 5.41
CA GLY A 23 -41.36 0.41 3.96
C GLY A 23 -40.13 1.07 3.32
N TYR A 24 -39.74 2.25 3.80
CA TYR A 24 -38.61 3.00 3.25
C TYR A 24 -37.27 2.27 3.31
N PHE A 25 -36.98 1.55 4.39
CA PHE A 25 -35.73 0.77 4.51
C PHE A 25 -35.76 -0.57 3.76
N THR A 26 -36.96 -1.09 3.44
CA THR A 26 -37.11 -2.39 2.74
C THR A 26 -37.49 -2.24 1.27
N GLU A 27 -37.68 -1.02 0.79
CA GLU A 27 -38.00 -0.73 -0.61
C GLU A 27 -36.72 -0.81 -1.46
N TYR A 28 -36.52 -1.94 -2.13
CA TYR A 28 -35.47 -2.11 -3.12
C TYR A 28 -36.06 -1.90 -4.51
N GLU A 29 -36.01 -0.66 -5.01
CA GLU A 29 -36.38 -0.37 -6.39
C GLU A 29 -35.31 -0.91 -7.34
N THR A 30 -35.61 -2.02 -8.01
CA THR A 30 -34.78 -2.51 -9.10
C THR A 30 -35.06 -1.67 -10.35
N PRO A 31 -34.06 -1.03 -10.97
CA PRO A 31 -34.29 -0.25 -12.19
C PRO A 31 -34.87 -1.16 -13.26
N LYS A 32 -35.98 -0.75 -13.86
CA LYS A 32 -36.62 -1.50 -14.95
C LYS A 32 -35.71 -1.46 -16.18
N LEU A 33 -35.03 -2.55 -16.44
CA LEU A 33 -34.11 -2.68 -17.59
C LEU A 33 -34.88 -3.03 -18.86
N VAL A 34 -34.61 -2.31 -19.95
CA VAL A 34 -35.10 -2.66 -21.29
C VAL A 34 -34.01 -3.47 -22.00
N SER A 35 -34.31 -4.74 -22.29
CA SER A 35 -33.39 -5.60 -23.04
C SER A 35 -33.55 -5.34 -24.53
N ILE A 36 -32.47 -4.90 -25.18
CA ILE A 36 -32.44 -4.67 -26.63
C ILE A 36 -31.86 -5.94 -27.29
N HIS A 37 -32.71 -6.69 -27.99
CA HIS A 37 -32.31 -7.94 -28.62
C HIS A 37 -31.66 -7.67 -29.98
N SER A 38 -30.34 -7.50 -30.00
CA SER A 38 -29.60 -7.22 -31.23
C SER A 38 -28.13 -7.67 -31.15
N ALA A 39 -27.70 -8.48 -32.11
CA ALA A 39 -26.35 -9.07 -32.10
C ALA A 39 -25.25 -8.00 -32.25
N LYS A 40 -25.50 -6.95 -33.03
CA LYS A 40 -24.54 -5.86 -33.28
C LYS A 40 -24.17 -5.11 -31.99
N TYR A 41 -25.18 -4.63 -31.26
CA TYR A 41 -24.95 -3.88 -30.03
C TYR A 41 -24.47 -4.77 -28.88
N ALA A 42 -24.93 -6.03 -28.83
CA ALA A 42 -24.40 -7.00 -27.89
C ALA A 42 -22.91 -7.28 -28.12
N GLY A 43 -22.47 -7.42 -29.38
CA GLY A 43 -21.06 -7.59 -29.72
C GLY A 43 -20.20 -6.40 -29.30
N LEU A 44 -20.64 -5.18 -29.59
CA LEU A 44 -19.93 -3.96 -29.17
C LEU A 44 -19.77 -3.88 -27.64
N LEU A 45 -20.84 -4.16 -26.89
CA LEU A 45 -20.80 -4.15 -25.43
C LEU A 45 -19.80 -5.20 -24.89
N ARG A 46 -19.78 -6.40 -25.49
CA ARG A 46 -18.83 -7.47 -25.10
C ARG A 46 -17.38 -7.11 -25.41
N ILE A 47 -17.12 -6.48 -26.55
CA ILE A 47 -15.76 -6.02 -26.92
C ILE A 47 -15.27 -4.98 -25.91
N ILE A 48 -16.10 -3.99 -25.57
CA ILE A 48 -15.74 -2.96 -24.59
C ILE A 48 -15.45 -3.60 -23.22
N GLN A 49 -16.28 -4.54 -22.78
CA GLN A 49 -16.04 -5.29 -21.54
C GLN A 49 -14.69 -6.03 -21.55
N ILE A 50 -14.33 -6.68 -22.67
CA ILE A 50 -13.05 -7.39 -22.81
C ILE A 50 -11.88 -6.41 -22.78
N ILE A 51 -11.98 -5.26 -23.46
CA ILE A 51 -10.93 -4.23 -23.45
C ILE A 51 -10.66 -3.73 -22.03
N ILE A 52 -11.73 -3.42 -21.29
CA ILE A 52 -11.63 -2.96 -19.90
C ILE A 52 -10.98 -4.03 -19.02
N LEU A 53 -11.38 -5.29 -19.17
CA LEU A 53 -10.80 -6.41 -18.43
C LEU A 53 -9.30 -6.59 -18.73
N ILE A 54 -8.92 -6.55 -20.01
CA ILE A 54 -7.52 -6.68 -20.43
C ILE A 54 -6.68 -5.54 -19.86
N TYR A 55 -7.13 -4.29 -20.04
CA TYR A 55 -6.43 -3.12 -19.51
C TYR A 55 -6.24 -3.21 -18.00
N SER A 56 -7.32 -3.52 -17.27
CA SER A 56 -7.29 -3.68 -15.81
C SER A 56 -6.33 -4.79 -15.38
N THR A 57 -6.33 -5.93 -16.07
CA THR A 57 -5.47 -7.08 -15.74
C THR A 57 -4.01 -6.76 -16.02
N ILE A 58 -3.69 -6.23 -17.19
CA ILE A 58 -2.31 -5.91 -17.58
C ILE A 58 -1.73 -4.80 -16.70
N TYR A 59 -2.49 -3.72 -16.49
CA TYR A 59 -2.01 -2.58 -15.72
C TYR A 59 -1.91 -2.91 -14.22
N LEU A 60 -3.02 -3.29 -13.57
CA LEU A 60 -3.04 -3.46 -12.12
C LEU A 60 -2.29 -4.72 -11.66
N LEU A 61 -2.44 -5.83 -12.39
CA LEU A 61 -1.83 -7.09 -11.95
C LEU A 61 -0.40 -7.22 -12.44
N ILE A 62 -0.09 -6.94 -13.70
CA ILE A 62 1.26 -7.21 -14.22
C ILE A 62 2.21 -6.05 -13.91
N TYR A 63 1.82 -4.82 -14.25
CA TYR A 63 2.70 -3.66 -14.08
C TYR A 63 2.85 -3.28 -12.61
N GLU A 64 1.74 -3.09 -11.91
CA GLU A 64 1.76 -2.64 -10.52
C GLU A 64 2.04 -3.79 -9.53
N LYS A 65 1.92 -5.05 -9.99
CA LYS A 65 1.98 -6.24 -9.13
C LYS A 65 1.06 -6.09 -7.91
N GLY A 66 -0.11 -5.50 -8.08
CA GLY A 66 -1.04 -5.20 -6.98
C GLY A 66 -1.54 -6.44 -6.23
N TYR A 67 -1.33 -7.64 -6.79
CA TYR A 67 -1.57 -8.91 -6.10
C TYR A 67 -0.51 -9.26 -5.05
N GLN A 68 0.66 -8.62 -5.09
CA GLN A 68 1.75 -8.84 -4.16
C GLN A 68 1.74 -7.76 -3.08
N LYS A 69 1.85 -8.16 -1.80
CA LYS A 69 2.15 -7.23 -0.72
C LYS A 69 3.62 -6.80 -0.86
N GLN A 70 3.85 -5.56 -1.29
CA GLN A 70 5.19 -4.99 -1.31
C GLN A 70 5.57 -4.57 0.11
N SER A 71 6.49 -5.30 0.73
CA SER A 71 7.07 -4.91 2.02
C SER A 71 8.06 -3.76 1.80
N THR A 72 7.59 -2.53 1.98
CA THR A 72 8.40 -1.30 1.85
C THR A 72 9.38 -1.10 3.03
N THR A 73 9.20 -1.83 4.12
CA THR A 73 10.10 -1.80 5.27
C THR A 73 11.11 -2.94 5.13
N ILE A 74 12.20 -2.67 4.42
CA ILE A 74 13.38 -3.53 4.41
C ILE A 74 14.34 -2.98 5.45
N THR A 75 14.42 -3.64 6.60
CA THR A 75 15.46 -3.35 7.59
C THR A 75 16.72 -4.11 7.18
N SER A 76 17.65 -3.42 6.53
CA SER A 76 18.98 -3.97 6.20
C SER A 76 20.02 -3.41 7.16
N SER A 77 20.87 -4.28 7.68
CA SER A 77 22.04 -3.93 8.49
C SER A 77 23.28 -4.55 7.88
N VAL A 78 24.31 -3.75 7.59
CA VAL A 78 25.58 -4.23 7.04
C VAL A 78 26.68 -4.00 8.06
N THR A 79 27.32 -5.08 8.52
CA THR A 79 28.46 -5.03 9.43
C THR A 79 29.73 -5.37 8.66
N LEU A 80 30.70 -4.45 8.67
CA LEU A 80 31.95 -4.60 7.92
C LEU A 80 33.12 -4.72 8.88
N LYS A 81 34.04 -5.65 8.59
CA LYS A 81 35.27 -5.88 9.36
C LYS A 81 36.44 -5.96 8.40
N VAL A 82 37.33 -4.97 8.45
CA VAL A 82 38.53 -4.93 7.62
C VAL A 82 39.69 -5.61 8.34
N LYS A 83 40.52 -6.33 7.60
CA LYS A 83 41.78 -6.92 8.08
C LYS A 83 42.89 -6.58 7.11
N GLY A 84 44.04 -6.14 7.60
CA GLY A 84 45.19 -5.79 6.79
C GLY A 84 46.30 -5.18 7.63
N ILE A 85 47.51 -5.21 7.10
CA ILE A 85 48.68 -4.49 7.63
C ILE A 85 49.28 -3.67 6.48
N GLY A 86 49.64 -2.42 6.76
CA GLY A 86 50.29 -1.52 5.83
C GLY A 86 51.74 -1.22 6.24
N TYR A 87 52.54 -0.78 5.28
CA TYR A 87 53.90 -0.31 5.53
C TYR A 87 54.07 1.08 4.91
N VAL A 88 54.59 2.03 5.67
CA VAL A 88 54.86 3.41 5.22
C VAL A 88 56.31 3.76 5.48
N LEU A 89 56.96 4.38 4.49
CA LEU A 89 58.32 4.89 4.60
C LEU A 89 58.25 6.34 5.10
N THR A 90 58.82 6.60 6.28
CA THR A 90 58.93 7.95 6.84
C THR A 90 60.13 8.68 6.24
N SER A 91 60.15 10.02 6.26
CA SER A 91 61.27 10.85 5.76
C SER A 91 62.63 10.53 6.38
N GLU A 92 62.65 9.86 7.54
CA GLU A 92 63.86 9.35 8.21
C GLU A 92 64.29 7.95 7.73
N ASN A 93 63.75 7.47 6.61
CA ASN A 93 63.99 6.15 6.03
C ASN A 93 63.61 4.97 6.96
N GLN A 94 62.71 5.23 7.91
CA GLN A 94 62.15 4.22 8.82
C GLN A 94 60.86 3.64 8.25
N THR A 95 60.75 2.31 8.27
CA THR A 95 59.53 1.60 7.89
C THR A 95 58.59 1.54 9.10
N MET A 96 57.49 2.28 9.03
CA MET A 96 56.41 2.21 10.02
C MET A 96 55.38 1.16 9.58
N ILE A 97 55.02 0.26 10.49
CA ILE A 97 53.92 -0.69 10.31
C ILE A 97 52.63 0.01 10.74
N ILE A 98 51.59 -0.08 9.92
CA ILE A 98 50.29 0.52 10.16
C ILE A 98 49.24 -0.60 10.26
N ASP A 99 48.43 -0.58 11.32
CA ASP A 99 47.35 -1.54 11.56
C ASP A 99 45.97 -0.94 11.18
N GLY A 100 44.94 -1.77 11.05
CA GLY A 100 43.55 -1.33 10.87
C GLY A 100 43.09 -0.25 11.85
N ALA A 101 43.59 -0.21 13.08
CA ALA A 101 43.31 0.86 14.04
C ALA A 101 43.79 2.25 13.58
N ASP A 102 44.82 2.30 12.73
CA ASP A 102 45.45 3.56 12.30
C ASP A 102 44.86 4.10 10.98
N TYR A 103 44.46 3.20 10.08
CA TYR A 103 43.91 3.58 8.77
C TYR A 103 42.37 3.52 8.67
N ILE A 104 41.66 3.00 9.68
CA ILE A 104 40.19 2.95 9.73
C ILE A 104 39.66 3.98 10.74
N ILE A 105 38.96 5.00 10.26
CA ILE A 105 38.45 6.09 11.10
C ILE A 105 37.01 6.44 10.69
N PRO A 106 35.99 6.25 11.55
CA PRO A 106 36.01 5.61 12.87
C PRO A 106 36.12 4.06 12.77
N PRO A 107 36.54 3.37 13.84
CA PRO A 107 36.78 1.91 13.80
C PRO A 107 35.50 1.07 13.58
N SER A 108 34.33 1.67 13.77
CA SER A 108 33.04 1.05 13.46
C SER A 108 32.04 2.13 13.04
N GLU A 109 31.49 2.00 11.84
CA GLU A 109 30.44 2.86 11.32
C GLU A 109 29.32 1.99 10.74
N ASN A 110 28.08 2.47 10.85
CA ASN A 110 26.94 1.76 10.28
C ASN A 110 26.87 2.04 8.77
N ASN A 111 26.84 0.98 7.95
CA ASN A 111 26.72 1.05 6.50
C ASN A 111 27.84 1.79 5.73
N ALA A 112 28.97 2.11 6.36
CA ALA A 112 30.10 2.78 5.71
C ALA A 112 31.45 2.30 6.27
N ILE A 113 32.52 2.49 5.50
CA ILE A 113 33.92 2.34 5.95
C ILE A 113 34.75 3.44 5.30
N PHE A 114 35.64 4.04 6.08
CA PHE A 114 36.68 4.90 5.58
C PHE A 114 38.05 4.22 5.73
N ILE A 115 38.83 4.18 4.65
CA ILE A 115 40.19 3.63 4.61
C ILE A 115 41.12 4.76 4.19
N LYS A 116 42.05 5.12 5.07
CA LYS A 116 43.08 6.10 4.78
C LYS A 116 44.20 5.46 3.95
N THR A 117 44.39 5.97 2.74
CA THR A 117 45.37 5.46 1.78
C THR A 117 46.57 6.40 1.59
N ASN A 118 46.49 7.64 2.08
CA ASN A 118 47.58 8.60 2.11
C ASN A 118 47.53 9.42 3.40
N PHE A 119 48.70 9.85 3.88
CA PHE A 119 48.90 10.63 5.10
C PHE A 119 49.55 11.97 4.80
#